data_AF-A0A6J1W899-F1
#
_entry.id   AF-A0A6J1W899-F1
#
_cell.length_a   1.000
_cell.length_b   1.000
_cell.length_c   1.000
_cell.angle_alpha   90.00
_cell.angle_beta   90.00
_cell.angle_gamma   90.00
#
_symmetry.space_group_name_H-M   'P 1'
#
loop_
_entity.id
_entity.type
_entity.pdbx_description
1 polymer ?
#
loop_
_entity_poly.entity_id
_entity_poly.type
_entity_poly.pdbx_seq_one_letter_code
_entity_poly.pdbx_strand_id
1 'polypeptide(L)'
;MASAKVKMTKNKDNIPHELESQFILRLPSEYASTVRRAVQSGSVNLKDRLTIELHADGRHGIVRVDQVPLAAKLVDLPCTMESLKTIDKKTFYKTADICQMLVCTVDGELYPPLEEPSVSTDARANKKKDKDREKKFIWNHGITLPLKNVRKRRFRKTAKKKVSHLGEPSRSVAYGGWSQNVKHDWQFELRIGSYLGLFLTPF
;
A
#
# COMPACT_ATOMS: atom_id res chain seq x y z
N MET A 1 23.92 -26.94 -53.06
CA MET A 1 22.86 -27.03 -52.04
C MET A 1 22.92 -25.78 -51.19
N ALA A 2 21.95 -24.87 -51.32
CA ALA A 2 21.91 -23.63 -50.57
C ALA A 2 21.29 -23.89 -49.18
N SER A 3 22.05 -23.63 -48.12
CA SER A 3 21.60 -23.79 -46.74
C SER A 3 20.79 -22.57 -46.32
N ALA A 4 19.48 -22.75 -46.13
CA ALA A 4 18.57 -21.69 -45.72
C ALA A 4 18.81 -21.31 -44.25
N LYS A 5 19.24 -20.06 -44.02
CA LYS A 5 19.43 -19.50 -42.68
C LYS A 5 18.06 -19.13 -42.09
N VAL A 6 17.56 -19.95 -41.18
CA VAL A 6 16.31 -19.69 -40.43
C VAL A 6 16.50 -18.42 -39.60
N LYS A 7 15.82 -17.34 -40.00
CA LYS A 7 15.66 -16.14 -39.16
C LYS A 7 14.60 -16.45 -38.10
N MET A 8 15.03 -16.70 -36.87
CA MET A 8 14.12 -16.68 -35.71
C MET A 8 13.53 -15.28 -35.55
N THR A 9 12.23 -15.15 -35.78
CA THR A 9 11.45 -13.97 -35.40
C THR A 9 11.32 -13.96 -33.89
N LYS A 10 11.86 -12.92 -33.23
CA LYS A 10 11.64 -12.69 -31.79
C LYS A 10 10.16 -12.42 -31.55
N ASN A 11 9.44 -13.39 -31.00
CA ASN A 11 8.07 -13.21 -30.48
C ASN A 11 8.07 -12.07 -29.46
N LYS A 12 7.27 -11.03 -29.70
CA LYS A 12 7.05 -9.89 -28.79
C LYS A 12 6.20 -10.25 -27.57
N ASP A 13 5.75 -11.50 -27.47
CA ASP A 13 4.81 -11.97 -26.45
C ASP A 13 5.47 -12.41 -25.13
N ASN A 14 6.80 -12.33 -25.02
CA ASN A 14 7.54 -12.63 -23.80
C ASN A 14 8.00 -11.36 -23.07
N ILE A 15 7.14 -10.34 -22.99
CA ILE A 15 7.35 -9.24 -22.04
C ILE A 15 6.64 -9.65 -20.75
N PRO A 16 7.37 -9.87 -19.64
CA PRO A 16 6.75 -10.12 -18.34
C PRO A 16 5.73 -9.01 -18.06
N HIS A 17 4.49 -9.37 -17.77
CA HIS A 17 3.50 -8.40 -17.37
C HIS A 17 3.88 -7.86 -15.99
N GLU A 18 4.40 -6.63 -15.96
CA GLU A 18 4.67 -5.91 -14.71
C GLU A 18 3.35 -5.46 -14.10
N LEU A 19 3.19 -5.70 -12.80
CA LEU A 19 2.01 -5.24 -12.07
C LEU A 19 2.07 -3.72 -11.91
N GLU A 20 0.96 -3.05 -12.24
CA GLU A 20 0.84 -1.61 -12.03
C GLU A 20 0.86 -1.29 -10.54
N SER A 21 1.78 -0.44 -10.11
CA SER A 21 1.87 0.05 -8.73
C SER A 21 1.05 1.33 -8.56
N GLN A 22 0.12 1.32 -7.60
CA GLN A 22 -0.78 2.45 -7.34
C GLN A 22 -0.76 2.80 -5.84
N PHE A 23 -0.74 4.11 -5.53
CA PHE A 23 -0.81 4.63 -4.16
C PHE A 23 -1.65 5.90 -4.08
N ILE A 24 -2.09 6.27 -2.88
CA ILE A 24 -2.86 7.51 -2.68
C ILE A 24 -1.93 8.70 -2.48
N LEU A 25 -2.11 9.78 -3.24
CA LEU A 25 -1.48 11.06 -2.97
C LEU A 25 -2.41 11.95 -2.13
N ARG A 26 -1.96 12.38 -0.96
CA ARG A 26 -2.69 13.33 -0.09
C ARG A 26 -1.93 14.65 -0.03
N LEU A 27 -2.59 15.72 -0.45
CA LEU A 27 -2.09 17.09 -0.44
C LEU A 27 -2.86 17.94 0.60
N PRO A 28 -2.29 19.03 1.11
CA PRO A 28 -3.04 20.05 1.84
C PRO A 28 -4.15 20.63 0.96
N SER A 29 -5.26 21.07 1.57
CA SER A 29 -6.49 21.45 0.86
C SER A 29 -6.30 22.49 -0.24
N GLU A 30 -5.44 23.48 -0.04
CA GLU A 30 -5.12 24.53 -1.02
C GLU A 30 -4.48 23.94 -2.28
N TYR A 31 -3.39 23.18 -2.11
CA TYR A 31 -2.68 22.50 -3.21
C TYR A 31 -3.53 21.42 -3.88
N ALA A 32 -4.32 20.68 -3.09
CA ALA A 32 -5.25 19.68 -3.61
C ALA A 32 -6.28 20.30 -4.57
N SER A 33 -6.77 21.51 -4.26
CA SER A 33 -7.71 22.23 -5.12
C SER A 33 -7.05 22.69 -6.42
N THR A 34 -5.82 23.19 -6.35
CA THR A 34 -5.03 23.59 -7.53
C THR A 34 -4.75 22.41 -8.45
N VAL A 35 -4.25 21.29 -7.91
CA VAL A 35 -3.98 20.07 -8.68
C VAL A 35 -5.28 19.51 -9.27
N ARG A 36 -6.39 19.52 -8.52
CA ARG A 36 -7.69 19.07 -9.03
C ARG A 36 -8.13 19.85 -10.25
N ARG A 37 -8.03 21.19 -10.23
CA ARG A 37 -8.36 22.03 -11.39
C ARG A 37 -7.47 21.70 -12.59
N ALA A 38 -6.18 21.51 -12.37
CA ALA A 38 -5.23 21.15 -13.42
C ALA A 38 -5.50 19.77 -14.04
N VAL A 39 -5.89 18.77 -13.24
CA VAL A 39 -6.28 17.45 -13.73
C VAL A 39 -7.57 17.53 -14.56
N GLN A 40 -8.55 18.31 -14.10
CA GLN A 40 -9.84 18.47 -14.79
C GLN A 40 -9.74 19.23 -16.11
N SER A 41 -8.81 20.18 -16.22
CA SER A 41 -8.61 20.94 -17.47
C SER A 41 -7.95 20.12 -18.57
N GLY A 42 -7.43 18.92 -18.27
CA GLY A 42 -6.76 18.05 -19.25
C GLY A 42 -5.51 18.69 -19.87
N SER A 43 -4.96 19.71 -19.22
CA SER A 43 -3.85 20.50 -19.78
C SER A 43 -2.56 19.67 -19.79
N VAL A 44 -1.86 19.70 -20.93
CA VAL A 44 -0.59 18.97 -21.13
C VAL A 44 0.50 19.40 -20.14
N ASN A 45 0.39 20.62 -19.59
CA ASN A 45 1.31 21.19 -18.62
C ASN A 45 1.23 20.58 -17.21
N LEU A 46 0.33 19.63 -16.93
CA LEU A 46 0.25 19.00 -15.60
C LEU A 46 1.58 18.35 -15.18
N LYS A 47 2.34 17.81 -16.14
CA LYS A 47 3.65 17.19 -15.89
C LYS A 47 4.67 18.17 -15.31
N ASP A 48 4.63 19.43 -15.74
CA ASP A 48 5.55 20.48 -15.27
C ASP A 48 5.07 21.09 -13.95
N ARG A 49 3.77 20.99 -13.68
CA ARG A 49 3.11 21.55 -12.50
C ARG A 49 3.14 20.62 -11.30
N LEU A 50 3.14 19.30 -11.49
CA LEU A 50 3.13 18.31 -10.43
C LEU A 50 4.29 17.32 -10.62
N THR A 51 5.28 17.39 -9.74
CA THR A 51 6.40 16.42 -9.73
C THR A 51 6.52 15.74 -8.37
N ILE A 52 6.97 14.49 -8.37
CA ILE A 52 7.15 13.67 -7.17
C ILE A 52 8.57 13.12 -7.20
N GLU A 53 9.35 13.45 -6.19
CA GLU A 53 10.69 12.93 -5.95
C GLU A 53 10.68 12.12 -4.67
N LEU A 54 11.17 10.89 -4.71
CA LEU A 54 11.30 10.04 -3.52
C LEU A 54 12.76 10.02 -3.08
N HIS A 55 12.98 10.11 -1.76
CA HIS A 55 14.30 9.96 -1.18
C HIS A 55 14.75 8.50 -1.23
N ALA A 56 16.05 8.27 -1.09
CA ALA A 56 16.66 6.93 -1.12
C ALA A 56 16.16 6.00 0.00
N ASP A 57 15.57 6.56 1.06
CA ASP A 57 14.98 5.80 2.16
C ASP A 57 13.64 5.14 1.81
N GLY A 58 13.04 5.49 0.66
CA GLY A 58 11.75 4.98 0.19
C GLY A 58 10.55 5.39 1.06
N ARG A 59 10.73 6.28 2.03
CA ARG A 59 9.70 6.67 3.01
C ARG A 59 9.46 8.16 3.07
N HIS A 60 10.43 8.98 2.68
CA HIS A 60 10.25 10.41 2.52
C HIS A 60 10.36 10.80 1.04
N GLY A 61 9.86 11.98 0.72
CA GLY A 61 9.97 12.55 -0.61
C GLY A 61 9.63 14.03 -0.63
N ILE A 62 9.68 14.62 -1.80
CA ILE A 62 9.28 15.99 -2.07
C ILE A 62 8.26 15.95 -3.20
N VAL A 63 7.10 16.56 -2.96
CA VAL A 63 6.10 16.77 -4.00
C VAL A 63 6.08 18.25 -4.34
N ARG A 64 6.34 18.61 -5.59
CA ARG A 64 6.26 20.00 -6.04
C ARG A 64 4.94 20.24 -6.74
N VAL A 65 4.23 21.27 -6.29
CA VAL A 65 3.01 21.76 -6.93
C VAL A 65 3.26 23.19 -7.38
N ASP A 66 3.22 23.45 -8.68
CA ASP A 66 3.58 24.75 -9.28
C ASP A 66 4.96 25.25 -8.80
N GLN A 67 5.93 24.34 -8.77
CA GLN A 67 7.31 24.55 -8.27
C GLN A 67 7.44 24.82 -6.76
N VAL A 68 6.33 24.82 -6.00
CA VAL A 68 6.37 24.91 -4.54
C VAL A 68 6.63 23.53 -3.93
N PRO A 69 7.74 23.33 -3.20
CA PRO A 69 8.07 22.04 -2.60
C PRO A 69 7.26 21.77 -1.33
N LEU A 70 6.69 20.58 -1.25
CA LEU A 70 5.99 20.06 -0.08
C LEU A 70 6.74 18.82 0.44
N ALA A 71 7.00 18.79 1.75
CA ALA A 71 7.58 17.61 2.38
C ALA A 71 6.57 16.46 2.34
N ALA A 72 7.00 15.29 1.88
CA ALA A 72 6.14 14.14 1.70
C ALA A 72 6.63 12.93 2.52
N LYS A 73 5.67 12.16 3.04
CA LYS A 73 5.92 10.95 3.82
C LYS A 73 5.02 9.82 3.35
N LEU A 74 5.63 8.68 2.98
CA LEU A 74 4.94 7.48 2.55
C LEU A 74 4.55 6.64 3.78
N VAL A 75 3.23 6.55 4.00
CA VAL A 75 2.65 5.83 5.14
C VAL A 75 1.87 4.59 4.69
N ASP A 76 1.87 3.57 5.54
CA ASP A 76 1.18 2.30 5.29
C ASP A 76 -0.25 2.37 5.83
N LEU A 77 -1.22 2.19 4.94
CA LEU A 77 -2.63 2.16 5.27
C LEU A 77 -2.99 0.86 5.99
N PRO A 78 -3.95 0.91 6.92
CA PRO A 78 -4.39 -0.28 7.65
C PRO A 78 -5.28 -1.22 6.83
N CYS A 79 -5.96 -0.69 5.82
CA CYS A 79 -6.89 -1.43 4.98
C CYS A 79 -6.30 -1.55 3.57
N THR A 80 -6.25 -2.76 3.02
CA THR A 80 -6.01 -2.96 1.59
C THR A 80 -7.22 -2.43 0.83
N MET A 81 -6.96 -1.59 -0.16
CA MET A 81 -7.97 -1.05 -1.06
C MET A 81 -7.72 -1.61 -2.45
N GLU A 82 -8.77 -1.95 -3.18
CA GLU A 82 -8.64 -2.42 -4.56
C GLU A 82 -9.05 -1.27 -5.49
N SER A 83 -8.26 -1.02 -6.54
CA SER A 83 -8.71 -0.19 -7.65
C SER A 83 -9.39 -1.09 -8.68
N LEU A 84 -10.57 -0.65 -9.12
CA LEU A 84 -11.36 -1.35 -10.13
C LEU A 84 -11.68 -0.41 -11.28
N LYS A 85 -11.48 -0.89 -12.51
CA LYS A 85 -11.92 -0.21 -13.73
C LYS A 85 -13.24 -0.81 -14.22
N THR A 86 -14.07 0.02 -14.82
CA THR A 86 -15.33 -0.39 -15.43
C THR A 86 -15.61 0.44 -16.67
N ILE A 87 -16.34 -0.13 -17.62
CA ILE A 87 -16.83 0.56 -18.83
C ILE A 87 -18.35 0.73 -18.74
N ASP A 88 -19.05 -0.30 -18.26
CA ASP A 88 -20.51 -0.39 -18.19
C ASP A 88 -21.09 -0.01 -16.82
N LYS A 89 -20.25 0.26 -15.81
CA LYS A 89 -20.60 0.51 -14.41
C LYS A 89 -21.32 -0.67 -13.73
N LYS A 90 -21.23 -1.87 -14.31
CA LYS A 90 -21.82 -3.10 -13.76
C LYS A 90 -20.75 -4.16 -13.53
N THR A 91 -19.88 -4.33 -14.52
CA THR A 91 -18.75 -5.25 -14.48
C THR A 91 -17.50 -4.48 -14.09
N PHE A 92 -16.85 -4.93 -13.02
CA PHE A 92 -15.66 -4.30 -12.47
C PHE A 92 -14.47 -5.24 -12.60
N TYR A 93 -13.35 -4.71 -13.08
CA TYR A 93 -12.11 -5.46 -13.24
C TYR A 93 -11.05 -4.86 -12.31
N LYS A 94 -10.47 -5.69 -11.45
CA LYS A 94 -9.39 -5.28 -10.55
C LYS A 94 -8.16 -4.87 -11.35
N THR A 95 -7.57 -3.74 -10.99
CA THR A 95 -6.34 -3.20 -11.62
C THR A 95 -5.14 -3.25 -10.69
N ALA A 96 -5.30 -2.86 -9.42
CA ALA A 96 -4.22 -2.89 -8.45
C ALA A 96 -4.73 -3.00 -7.00
N ASP A 97 -3.81 -3.36 -6.12
CA ASP A 97 -3.97 -3.26 -4.67
C ASP A 97 -3.24 -2.01 -4.17
N ILE A 98 -3.94 -1.20 -3.38
CA ILE A 98 -3.46 0.04 -2.80
C ILE A 98 -3.39 -0.13 -1.29
N CYS A 99 -2.18 -0.05 -0.73
CA CYS A 99 -1.94 -0.15 0.71
C CYS A 99 -1.07 0.99 1.26
N GLN A 100 -0.70 1.97 0.43
CA GLN A 100 0.16 3.08 0.83
C GLN A 100 -0.43 4.44 0.43
N MET A 101 -0.01 5.46 1.17
CA MET A 101 -0.40 6.85 0.93
C MET A 101 0.80 7.77 1.10
N LEU A 102 1.07 8.62 0.12
CA LEU A 102 2.06 9.68 0.20
C LEU A 102 1.38 10.94 0.75
N VAL A 103 1.71 11.31 1.98
CA VAL A 103 1.12 12.46 2.68
C VAL A 103 2.05 13.65 2.58
N CYS A 104 1.55 14.75 2.03
CA CYS A 104 2.30 16.00 1.88
C CYS A 104 1.91 17.01 2.96
N THR A 105 2.89 17.73 3.49
CA THR A 105 2.74 18.77 4.51
C THR A 105 3.50 20.03 4.10
N VAL A 106 2.98 21.20 4.45
CA VAL A 106 3.60 22.50 4.14
C VAL A 106 4.83 22.74 5.03
N ASP A 107 4.69 22.50 6.34
CA ASP A 107 5.72 22.84 7.34
C ASP A 107 6.69 21.68 7.66
N GLY A 108 6.74 20.66 6.80
CA GLY A 108 7.60 19.51 7.02
C GLY A 108 9.04 19.74 6.57
N GLU A 109 9.97 18.99 7.16
CA GLU A 109 11.36 18.99 6.72
C GLU A 109 11.49 18.30 5.35
N LEU A 110 12.04 19.00 4.35
CA LEU A 110 12.18 18.50 2.98
C LEU A 110 13.24 17.38 2.86
N TYR A 111 14.29 17.48 3.67
CA TYR A 111 15.40 16.53 3.71
C TYR A 111 15.61 16.05 5.15
N PRO A 112 14.69 15.19 5.66
CA PRO A 112 14.85 14.65 7.00
C PRO A 112 16.18 13.89 7.10
N PRO A 113 16.87 13.97 8.25
CA PRO A 113 18.15 13.29 8.42
C PRO A 113 18.02 11.80 8.10
N LEU A 114 18.93 11.30 7.27
CA LEU A 114 19.07 9.87 7.03
C LEU A 114 19.46 9.23 8.37
N GLU A 115 18.48 8.63 9.03
CA GLU A 115 18.70 7.87 10.25
C GLU A 115 19.52 6.61 9.90
N GLU A 116 20.85 6.74 9.90
CA GLU A 116 21.77 5.62 9.73
C GLU A 116 21.40 4.48 10.71
N PRO A 117 21.47 3.21 10.29
CA PRO A 117 21.34 2.08 11.19
C PRO A 117 22.54 2.07 12.14
N SER A 118 22.44 2.79 13.26
CA SER A 118 23.40 2.67 14.34
C SER A 118 23.31 1.24 14.88
N VAL A 119 24.20 0.37 14.44
CA VAL A 119 24.31 -1.00 14.92
C VAL A 119 24.82 -0.93 16.36
N SER A 120 23.92 -0.97 17.33
CA SER A 120 24.32 -1.24 18.71
C SER A 120 24.71 -2.71 18.83
N THR A 121 25.68 -3.04 19.69
CA THR A 121 26.15 -4.42 19.90
C THR A 121 25.08 -5.35 20.49
N ASP A 122 23.97 -4.80 20.99
CA ASP A 122 22.84 -5.55 21.52
C ASP A 122 21.71 -5.71 20.49
N ALA A 123 21.50 -6.94 20.03
CA ALA A 123 20.45 -7.30 19.08
C ALA A 123 19.02 -6.96 19.56
N ARG A 124 18.78 -6.93 20.88
CA ARG A 124 17.46 -6.56 21.45
C ARG A 124 17.20 -5.06 21.34
N ALA A 125 18.23 -4.24 21.50
CA ALA A 125 18.14 -2.79 21.38
C ALA A 125 17.88 -2.38 19.92
N ASN A 126 18.58 -3.00 18.96
CA ASN A 126 18.36 -2.78 17.52
C ASN A 126 16.91 -3.12 17.11
N LYS A 127 16.40 -4.30 17.52
CA LYS A 127 15.03 -4.73 17.19
C LYS A 127 13.94 -3.80 17.76
N LYS A 128 14.18 -3.20 18.94
CA LYS A 128 13.27 -2.22 19.53
C LYS A 128 13.30 -0.91 18.74
N LYS A 129 14.49 -0.42 18.39
CA LYS A 129 14.69 0.81 17.61
C LYS A 129 14.05 0.71 16.23
N ASP A 130 14.24 -0.40 15.52
CA ASP A 130 13.62 -0.64 14.21
C ASP A 130 12.10 -0.67 14.29
N LYS A 131 11.55 -1.33 15.32
CA LYS A 131 10.11 -1.36 15.54
C LYS A 131 9.54 0.03 15.83
N ASP A 132 10.26 0.88 16.55
CA ASP A 132 9.83 2.25 16.83
C ASP A 132 9.91 3.13 15.58
N ARG A 133 10.93 2.91 14.73
CA ARG A 133 11.03 3.53 13.40
C ARG A 133 9.85 3.15 12.51
N GLU A 134 9.51 1.86 12.42
CA GLU A 134 8.41 1.40 11.57
C GLU A 134 7.06 2.00 11.98
N LYS A 135 6.82 2.15 13.29
CA LYS A 135 5.58 2.77 13.81
C LYS A 135 5.34 4.19 13.30
N LYS A 136 6.40 4.95 12.97
CA LYS A 136 6.26 6.35 12.48
C LYS A 136 5.63 6.44 11.09
N PHE A 137 5.65 5.33 10.34
CA PHE A 137 5.07 5.22 9.00
C PHE A 137 3.73 4.48 8.99
N ILE A 138 3.22 4.03 10.15
CA ILE A 138 1.94 3.35 10.24
C ILE A 138 0.80 4.37 10.31
N TRP A 139 -0.10 4.32 9.32
CA TRP A 139 -1.32 5.12 9.36
C TRP A 139 -2.41 4.41 10.19
N ASN A 140 -3.05 5.16 11.10
CA ASN A 140 -4.01 4.60 12.08
C ASN A 140 -5.46 4.56 11.58
N HIS A 141 -5.78 5.31 10.53
CA HIS A 141 -7.15 5.48 10.03
C HIS A 141 -7.31 4.82 8.64
N GLY A 142 -8.52 4.39 8.28
CA GLY A 142 -8.83 4.16 6.87
C GLY A 142 -9.01 5.49 6.14
N ILE A 143 -9.13 5.43 4.80
CA ILE A 143 -9.42 6.60 3.98
C ILE A 143 -10.85 7.10 4.18
N THR A 144 -11.80 6.19 4.39
CA THR A 144 -13.22 6.52 4.56
C THR A 144 -13.58 6.85 6.01
N LEU A 145 -14.57 7.73 6.20
CA LEU A 145 -15.02 8.21 7.51
C LEU A 145 -15.34 7.07 8.50
N PRO A 146 -16.08 5.99 8.13
CA PRO A 146 -16.41 4.92 9.07
C PRO A 146 -15.18 4.14 9.56
N LEU A 147 -14.04 4.23 8.86
CA LEU A 147 -12.79 3.55 9.19
C LEU A 147 -11.81 4.42 9.99
N LYS A 148 -12.28 5.53 10.57
CA LYS A 148 -11.47 6.28 11.55
C LYS A 148 -11.07 5.37 12.72
N ASN A 149 -9.76 5.33 13.01
CA ASN A 149 -9.14 4.54 14.08
C ASN A 149 -9.35 3.02 13.93
N VAL A 150 -9.44 2.52 12.70
CA VAL A 150 -9.76 1.12 12.39
C VAL A 150 -8.84 0.12 13.10
N ARG A 151 -7.52 0.40 13.19
CA ARG A 151 -6.54 -0.48 13.85
C ARG A 151 -6.85 -0.74 15.33
N LYS A 152 -7.40 0.26 16.03
CA LYS A 152 -7.69 0.19 17.46
C LYS A 152 -9.13 -0.24 17.75
N ARG A 153 -10.08 0.16 16.89
CA ARG A 153 -11.51 0.04 17.15
C ARG A 153 -12.18 -1.15 16.44
N ARG A 154 -11.78 -1.45 15.20
CA ARG A 154 -12.51 -2.41 14.34
C ARG A 154 -11.72 -3.68 14.06
N PHE A 155 -10.39 -3.63 14.08
CA PHE A 155 -9.58 -4.82 13.88
C PHE A 155 -9.50 -5.66 15.16
N ARG A 156 -9.93 -6.92 15.05
CA ARG A 156 -9.73 -7.92 16.10
C ARG A 156 -8.23 -8.21 16.21
N LYS A 157 -7.69 -8.09 17.42
CA LYS A 157 -6.27 -8.38 17.68
C LYS A 157 -6.04 -9.90 17.66
N THR A 158 -5.01 -10.34 16.96
CA THR A 158 -4.58 -11.74 16.98
C THR A 158 -4.06 -12.10 18.37
N ALA A 159 -4.67 -13.10 19.01
CA ALA A 159 -4.12 -13.69 20.22
C ALA A 159 -2.83 -14.43 19.85
N LYS A 160 -1.72 -14.10 20.52
CA LYS A 160 -0.50 -14.87 20.36
C LYS A 160 -0.73 -16.24 20.98
N LYS A 161 -0.70 -17.30 20.19
CA LYS A 161 -0.68 -18.66 20.73
C LYS A 161 0.61 -18.78 21.53
N LYS A 162 0.51 -18.84 22.86
CA LYS A 162 1.62 -19.36 23.67
C LYS A 162 1.81 -20.78 23.17
N VAL A 163 2.95 -21.07 22.57
CA VAL A 163 3.42 -22.46 22.48
C VAL A 163 3.71 -22.84 23.93
N SER A 164 2.67 -23.23 24.65
CA SER A 164 2.83 -24.05 25.85
C SER A 164 3.59 -25.26 25.36
N HIS A 165 4.76 -25.52 25.95
CA HIS A 165 5.56 -26.69 25.67
C HIS A 165 4.65 -27.90 25.49
N LEU A 166 4.60 -28.44 24.27
CA LEU A 166 4.14 -29.79 24.05
C LEU A 166 5.07 -30.64 24.89
N GLY A 167 4.59 -31.09 26.05
CA GLY A 167 5.20 -32.18 26.77
C GLY A 167 5.40 -33.31 25.77
N GLU A 168 6.60 -33.86 25.75
CA GLU A 168 6.97 -34.98 24.90
C GLU A 168 5.86 -36.05 24.95
N PRO A 169 5.28 -36.47 23.82
CA PRO A 169 4.39 -37.60 23.84
C PRO A 169 5.23 -38.86 23.98
N SER A 170 5.29 -39.39 25.20
CA SER A 170 5.68 -40.77 25.47
C SER A 170 4.87 -41.69 24.56
N ARG A 171 5.57 -42.55 23.82
CA ARG A 171 5.03 -43.59 22.93
C ARG A 171 3.78 -44.24 23.50
N SER A 172 2.73 -44.36 22.67
CA SER A 172 1.94 -45.59 22.49
C SER A 172 1.01 -45.44 21.27
N VAL A 173 1.01 -46.47 20.44
CA VAL A 173 0.29 -46.62 19.17
C VAL A 173 -1.21 -46.79 19.41
N ALA A 174 -2.05 -46.13 18.60
CA ALA A 174 -3.36 -46.65 18.22
C ALA A 174 -3.83 -46.00 16.91
N TYR A 175 -4.03 -46.85 15.89
CA TYR A 175 -4.72 -46.53 14.65
C TYR A 175 -6.17 -46.14 14.93
N GLY A 176 -6.70 -45.15 14.20
CA GLY A 176 -8.12 -44.83 14.22
C GLY A 176 -8.43 -43.61 13.36
N GLY A 177 -8.86 -43.86 12.12
CA GLY A 177 -9.23 -42.80 11.18
C GLY A 177 -10.51 -42.09 11.60
N TRP A 178 -10.49 -40.76 11.51
CA TRP A 178 -11.69 -39.93 11.42
C TRP A 178 -11.47 -38.90 10.31
N SER A 179 -12.22 -39.07 9.24
CA SER A 179 -12.47 -38.08 8.20
C SER A 179 -13.26 -36.93 8.81
N GLN A 180 -12.77 -35.70 8.67
CA GLN A 180 -13.63 -34.52 8.55
C GLN A 180 -13.03 -33.55 7.53
N ASN A 181 -13.72 -33.47 6.39
CA ASN A 181 -13.71 -32.34 5.49
C ASN A 181 -13.87 -31.04 6.28
N VAL A 182 -12.91 -30.12 6.17
CA VAL A 182 -13.16 -28.71 6.48
C VAL A 182 -12.90 -27.92 5.20
N LYS A 183 -13.98 -27.73 4.43
CA LYS A 183 -14.05 -26.64 3.46
C LYS A 183 -13.95 -25.34 4.25
N HIS A 184 -12.82 -24.66 4.14
CA HIS A 184 -12.75 -23.26 4.52
C HIS A 184 -13.27 -22.43 3.37
N ASP A 185 -14.59 -22.24 3.36
CA ASP A 185 -15.25 -21.21 2.56
C ASP A 185 -15.02 -19.88 3.28
N TRP A 186 -14.13 -19.04 2.75
CA TRP A 186 -13.95 -17.67 3.21
C TRP A 186 -14.65 -16.74 2.22
N GLN A 187 -15.97 -16.63 2.33
CA GLN A 187 -16.71 -15.51 1.77
C GLN A 187 -16.49 -14.30 2.68
N PHE A 188 -15.63 -13.37 2.27
CA PHE A 188 -15.68 -11.99 2.70
C PHE A 188 -16.30 -11.16 1.57
N GLU A 189 -17.63 -11.21 1.46
CA GLU A 189 -18.38 -10.29 0.61
C GLU A 189 -18.65 -9.02 1.42
N LEU A 190 -17.75 -8.04 1.30
CA LEU A 190 -18.07 -6.66 1.68
C LEU A 190 -18.78 -5.99 0.49
N ARG A 191 -20.09 -6.24 0.38
CA ARG A 191 -20.98 -5.40 -0.45
C ARG A 191 -21.02 -4.00 0.14
N ILE A 192 -20.21 -3.10 -0.40
CA ILE A 192 -20.47 -1.67 -0.29
C ILE A 192 -21.13 -1.25 -1.59
N GLY A 193 -22.44 -1.46 -1.65
CA GLY A 193 -23.27 -0.86 -2.68
C GLY A 193 -23.28 0.65 -2.53
N SER A 194 -22.93 1.32 -3.64
CA SER A 194 -23.54 2.56 -4.12
C SER A 194 -23.68 3.71 -3.12
N TYR A 195 -22.73 4.64 -3.10
CA TYR A 195 -23.04 6.07 -3.21
C TYR A 195 -21.87 6.81 -3.85
N LEU A 196 -22.12 7.26 -5.07
CA LEU A 196 -21.38 8.32 -5.74
C LEU A 196 -21.50 9.58 -4.89
N GLY A 197 -20.38 10.18 -4.50
CA GLY A 197 -20.37 11.42 -3.75
C GLY A 197 -18.96 11.95 -3.60
N LEU A 198 -18.62 12.94 -4.41
CA LEU A 198 -17.45 13.80 -4.24
C LEU A 198 -17.37 14.29 -2.79
N PHE A 199 -16.49 13.71 -1.97
CA PHE A 199 -16.06 14.35 -0.73
C PHE A 199 -14.80 15.15 -1.00
N LEU A 200 -15.00 16.33 -1.59
CA LEU A 200 -14.18 17.50 -1.32
C LEU A 200 -14.61 18.02 0.05
N THR A 201 -13.82 17.78 1.09
CA THR A 201 -13.83 18.66 2.26
C THR A 201 -12.39 18.95 2.66
N PRO A 202 -12.08 20.21 3.02
CA PRO A 202 -10.74 20.64 3.37
C PRO A 202 -10.38 20.13 4.77
N PHE A 203 -9.13 19.75 4.94
CA PHE A 203 -8.40 19.94 6.18
C PHE A 203 -7.20 20.84 5.87
#